data_AF-A0A815M424-F1
#
_entry.id   AF-A0A815M424-F1
#
_cell.length_a   1.000
_cell.length_b   1.000
_cell.length_c   1.000
_cell.angle_alpha   90.00
_cell.angle_beta   90.00
_cell.angle_gamma   90.00
#
_symmetry.space_group_name_H-M   'P 1'
#
loop_
_entity.id
_entity.type
_entity.pdbx_description
1 polymer ?
#
loop_
_entity_poly.entity_id
_entity_poly.type
_entity_poly.pdbx_seq_one_letter_code
_entity_poly.pdbx_strand_id
1 'polypeptide(L)'
;QTADKILEGLQMKERIPIRVEPCLFEFLKWYPVVPVKWPFLDVDELTENGYHVDKAYVPFYPIESLRKDEDELMFYTRSHFITTSILKNHEVQEGNILLIGHASTIEVCTRQLIGGQPRVNDLKFLVLRVPFLSMHCVTKQPDGTWRAAKPPISPNKHAAVEPFDWRFFR
;
A
#
# COMPACT_ATOMS: atom_id res chain seq x y z
N GLN A 1 1.85 -7.37 8.46
CA GLN A 1 0.73 -7.35 9.43
C GLN A 1 -0.63 -7.18 8.78
N THR A 2 -1.01 -6.02 8.23
CA THR A 2 -2.35 -5.82 7.63
C THR A 2 -2.66 -6.83 6.52
N ALA A 3 -1.71 -7.08 5.63
CA ALA A 3 -1.84 -8.11 4.58
C ALA A 3 -2.13 -9.51 5.13
N ASP A 4 -1.41 -9.90 6.18
CA ASP A 4 -1.59 -11.19 6.86
C ASP A 4 -2.99 -11.35 7.44
N LYS A 5 -3.50 -10.32 8.14
CA LYS A 5 -4.85 -10.36 8.73
C LYS A 5 -5.97 -10.33 7.70
N ILE A 6 -5.78 -9.63 6.57
CA ILE A 6 -6.72 -9.69 5.45
C ILE A 6 -6.74 -11.10 4.86
N LEU A 7 -5.57 -11.70 4.61
CA LEU A 7 -5.49 -13.06 4.07
C LEU A 7 -6.03 -14.11 5.04
N GLU A 8 -5.84 -13.94 6.35
CA GLU A 8 -6.45 -14.76 7.39
C GLU A 8 -7.97 -14.66 7.34
N GLY A 9 -8.52 -13.44 7.29
CA GLY A 9 -9.97 -13.21 7.17
C GLY A 9 -10.57 -13.76 5.87
N LEU A 10 -9.80 -13.79 4.78
CA LEU A 10 -10.17 -14.41 3.50
C LEU A 10 -9.96 -15.93 3.46
N GLN A 11 -9.43 -16.53 4.52
CA GLN A 11 -9.03 -17.96 4.56
C GLN A 11 -8.03 -18.33 3.45
N MET A 12 -7.16 -17.39 3.09
CA MET A 12 -6.16 -17.51 2.03
C MET A 12 -4.72 -17.41 2.53
N LYS A 13 -4.52 -17.23 3.85
CA LYS A 13 -3.19 -17.05 4.46
C LYS A 13 -2.18 -18.09 4.01
N GLU A 14 -2.50 -19.37 4.04
CA GLU A 14 -1.58 -20.45 3.65
C GLU A 14 -1.43 -20.62 2.13
N ARG A 15 -2.31 -20.00 1.34
CA ARG A 15 -2.37 -20.21 -0.13
C ARG A 15 -1.71 -19.08 -0.91
N ILE A 16 -1.83 -17.85 -0.45
CA ILE A 16 -1.35 -16.66 -1.16
C ILE A 16 -0.22 -16.05 -0.33
N PRO A 17 1.04 -16.17 -0.76
CA PRO A 17 2.14 -15.54 -0.05
C PRO A 17 2.16 -14.02 -0.27
N ILE A 18 2.57 -13.29 0.75
CA ILE A 18 2.73 -11.82 0.72
C ILE A 18 4.02 -11.46 0.00
N ARG A 19 3.93 -10.60 -1.00
CA ARG A 19 5.07 -10.01 -1.70
C ARG A 19 5.41 -8.65 -1.12
N VAL A 20 6.64 -8.51 -0.61
CA VAL A 20 7.11 -7.27 0.02
C VAL A 20 7.78 -6.39 -1.02
N GLU A 21 7.14 -5.27 -1.36
CA GLU A 21 7.61 -4.33 -2.38
C GLU A 21 7.99 -2.98 -1.75
N PRO A 22 9.29 -2.67 -1.59
CA PRO A 22 9.75 -1.41 -0.99
C PRO A 22 9.27 -0.16 -1.74
N CYS A 23 9.01 -0.23 -3.05
CA CYS A 23 8.49 0.92 -3.80
C CYS A 23 7.13 1.42 -3.29
N LEU A 24 6.36 0.58 -2.59
CA LEU A 24 5.07 0.95 -2.01
C LEU A 24 5.20 1.73 -0.69
N PHE A 25 6.42 1.89 -0.17
CA PHE A 25 6.66 2.67 1.03
C PHE A 25 6.29 4.14 0.85
N GLU A 26 5.91 4.79 1.94
CA GLU A 26 5.37 6.15 1.97
C GLU A 26 6.37 7.22 1.49
N PHE A 27 5.87 8.46 1.34
CA PHE A 27 6.67 9.60 0.93
C PHE A 27 7.79 9.87 1.94
N LEU A 28 9.04 9.68 1.51
CA LEU A 28 10.21 9.68 2.38
C LEU A 28 10.45 11.05 3.00
N LYS A 29 9.98 12.14 2.40
CA LYS A 29 10.05 13.48 2.99
C LYS A 29 9.34 13.60 4.33
N TRP A 30 8.38 12.73 4.66
CA TRP A 30 7.70 12.72 5.96
C TRP A 30 8.52 12.14 7.11
N TYR A 31 9.65 11.49 6.83
CA TYR A 31 10.49 10.86 7.84
C TYR A 31 11.76 11.68 8.12
N PRO A 32 12.27 11.77 9.36
CA PRO A 32 13.54 12.47 9.62
C PRO A 32 14.75 11.75 8.97
N VAL A 33 14.67 10.42 8.80
CA VAL A 33 15.73 9.57 8.25
C VAL A 33 15.11 8.63 7.22
N VAL A 34 15.82 8.31 6.13
CA VAL A 34 15.37 7.26 5.19
C VAL A 34 15.71 5.90 5.75
N PRO A 35 14.73 5.01 5.88
CA PRO A 35 15.02 3.63 6.19
C PRO A 35 15.60 2.96 4.93
N VAL A 36 16.94 2.91 4.85
CA VAL A 36 17.67 2.25 3.73
C VAL A 36 17.74 0.74 3.89
N LYS A 37 17.56 0.22 5.11
CA LYS A 37 17.41 -1.22 5.42
C LYS A 37 16.86 -1.40 6.83
N TRP A 38 17.47 -0.73 7.79
CA TRP A 38 16.98 -0.64 9.16
C TRP A 38 16.01 0.56 9.28
N PRO A 39 14.86 0.43 9.96
CA PRO A 39 14.42 -0.68 10.81
C PRO A 39 13.39 -1.62 10.15
N PHE A 40 13.46 -1.90 8.84
CA PHE A 40 12.55 -2.88 8.23
C PHE A 40 12.98 -4.30 8.57
N LEU A 41 11.98 -5.17 8.78
CA LEU A 41 12.20 -6.60 8.84
C LEU A 41 12.46 -7.13 7.43
N ASP A 42 13.48 -7.98 7.30
CA ASP A 42 13.70 -8.71 6.07
C ASP A 42 12.73 -9.90 5.91
N VAL A 43 12.82 -10.58 4.76
CA VAL A 43 11.90 -11.68 4.42
C VAL A 43 12.08 -12.89 5.34
N ASP A 44 13.29 -13.14 5.84
CA ASP A 44 13.55 -14.24 6.76
C ASP A 44 12.99 -13.91 8.14
N GLU A 45 13.25 -12.70 8.65
CA GLU A 45 12.67 -12.20 9.90
C GLU A 45 11.13 -12.21 9.86
N LEU A 46 10.52 -11.79 8.74
CA LEU A 46 9.06 -11.87 8.57
C LEU A 46 8.56 -13.32 8.61
N THR A 47 9.27 -14.25 7.98
CA THR A 47 8.89 -15.67 8.00
C THR A 47 9.00 -16.25 9.41
N GLU A 48 10.08 -15.96 10.13
CA GLU A 48 10.30 -16.37 11.53
C GLU A 48 9.22 -15.83 12.47
N ASN A 49 8.66 -14.66 12.16
CA ASN A 49 7.53 -14.07 12.87
C ASN A 49 6.15 -14.55 12.40
N GLY A 50 6.09 -15.60 11.57
CA GLY A 50 4.84 -16.28 11.20
C GLY A 50 4.03 -15.61 10.08
N TYR A 51 4.65 -14.75 9.28
CA TYR A 51 4.05 -14.22 8.06
C TYR A 51 4.34 -15.14 6.87
N HIS A 52 3.32 -15.51 6.11
CA HIS A 52 3.50 -16.24 4.86
C HIS A 52 3.95 -15.29 3.76
N VAL A 53 5.26 -15.17 3.55
CA VAL A 53 5.89 -14.27 2.58
C VAL A 53 6.50 -15.05 1.41
N ASP A 54 6.47 -14.44 0.21
CA ASP A 54 7.04 -15.02 -1.00
C ASP A 54 8.56 -14.82 -1.01
N LYS A 55 9.32 -15.82 -0.56
CA LYS A 55 10.79 -15.76 -0.51
C LYS A 55 11.46 -15.67 -1.88
N ALA A 56 10.76 -16.10 -2.93
CA ALA A 56 11.27 -16.06 -4.30
C ALA A 56 10.96 -14.72 -5.00
N TYR A 57 10.15 -13.86 -4.37
CA TYR A 57 9.81 -12.56 -4.93
C TYR A 57 11.02 -11.63 -4.93
N VAL A 58 11.36 -11.14 -6.12
CA VAL A 58 12.36 -10.09 -6.30
C VAL A 58 11.61 -8.77 -6.48
N PRO A 59 11.79 -7.76 -5.61
CA PRO A 59 11.15 -6.46 -5.76
C PRO A 59 11.53 -5.79 -7.08
N PHE A 60 10.58 -5.09 -7.70
CA PHE A 60 10.86 -4.28 -8.89
C PHE A 60 11.71 -3.06 -8.54
N TYR A 61 11.58 -2.58 -7.31
CA TYR A 61 12.31 -1.45 -6.79
C TYR A 61 12.94 -1.83 -5.45
N PRO A 62 14.24 -2.15 -5.42
CA PRO A 62 14.89 -2.55 -4.18
C PRO A 62 14.94 -1.37 -3.21
N ILE A 63 14.99 -1.68 -1.91
CA ILE A 63 14.93 -0.67 -0.85
C ILE A 63 16.05 0.36 -0.95
N GLU A 64 17.23 -0.04 -1.43
CA GLU A 64 18.40 0.82 -1.64
C GLU A 64 18.17 1.88 -2.72
N SER A 65 17.16 1.70 -3.58
CA SER A 65 16.80 2.70 -4.59
C SER A 65 15.92 3.81 -4.01
N LEU A 66 15.37 3.67 -2.79
CA LEU A 66 14.58 4.71 -2.15
C LEU A 66 15.45 5.91 -1.77
N ARG A 67 15.06 7.12 -2.16
CA ARG A 67 15.87 8.33 -1.99
C ARG A 67 15.18 9.40 -1.15
N LYS A 68 15.91 9.97 -0.18
CA LYS A 68 15.39 11.02 0.71
C LYS A 68 15.04 12.32 -0.02
N ASP A 69 15.78 12.59 -1.09
CA ASP A 69 15.67 13.82 -1.87
C ASP A 69 14.46 13.83 -2.81
N GLU A 70 13.62 12.78 -2.80
CA GLU A 70 12.40 12.74 -3.61
C GLU A 70 11.47 13.93 -3.32
N ASP A 71 10.95 14.55 -4.38
CA ASP A 71 9.80 15.44 -4.28
C ASP A 71 8.48 14.67 -4.49
N GLU A 72 7.34 15.35 -4.35
CA GLU A 72 6.06 14.70 -4.52
C GLU A 72 5.87 14.15 -5.95
N LEU A 73 6.42 14.81 -6.98
CA LEU A 73 6.31 14.32 -8.35
C LEU A 73 7.11 13.04 -8.55
N MET A 74 8.31 12.94 -7.97
CA MET A 74 9.11 11.71 -7.93
C MET A 74 8.37 10.60 -7.18
N PHE A 75 7.68 10.93 -6.07
CA PHE A 75 6.86 9.96 -5.33
C PHE A 75 5.70 9.42 -6.18
N TYR A 76 4.95 10.30 -6.85
CA TYR A 76 3.93 9.92 -7.82
C TYR A 76 4.51 9.04 -8.94
N THR A 77 5.68 9.43 -9.47
CA THR A 77 6.35 8.71 -10.57
C THR A 77 6.74 7.29 -10.16
N ARG A 78 7.41 7.10 -9.01
CA ARG A 78 7.78 5.75 -8.55
C ARG A 78 6.55 4.90 -8.22
N SER A 79 5.50 5.52 -7.68
CA SER A 79 4.24 4.85 -7.35
C SER A 79 3.49 4.38 -8.61
N HIS A 80 3.47 5.20 -9.65
CA HIS A 80 2.91 4.81 -10.93
C HIS A 80 3.73 3.72 -11.62
N PHE A 81 5.06 3.85 -11.57
CA PHE A 81 5.99 2.83 -12.07
C PHE A 81 5.74 1.48 -11.42
N ILE A 82 5.63 1.42 -10.07
CA ILE A 82 5.43 0.13 -9.42
C ILE A 82 4.06 -0.48 -9.74
N THR A 83 2.99 0.33 -9.72
CA THR A 83 1.66 -0.17 -10.08
C THR A 83 1.64 -0.75 -11.49
N THR A 84 2.19 -0.03 -12.47
CA THR A 84 2.21 -0.49 -13.86
C THR A 84 3.13 -1.70 -14.07
N SER A 85 4.25 -1.78 -13.35
CA SER A 85 5.16 -2.94 -13.38
C SER A 85 4.48 -4.21 -12.84
N ILE A 86 3.77 -4.09 -11.71
CA ILE A 86 2.99 -5.20 -11.14
C ILE A 86 1.88 -5.63 -12.12
N LEU A 87 1.12 -4.67 -12.66
CA LEU A 87 0.06 -4.97 -13.63
C LEU A 87 0.59 -5.69 -14.87
N LYS A 88 1.71 -5.23 -15.42
CA LYS A 88 2.36 -5.86 -16.58
C LYS A 88 2.86 -7.26 -16.28
N ASN A 89 3.44 -7.49 -15.10
CA ASN A 89 3.91 -8.81 -14.68
C ASN A 89 2.77 -9.83 -14.51
N HIS A 90 1.53 -9.36 -14.37
CA HIS A 90 0.32 -10.17 -14.24
C HIS A 90 -0.65 -10.03 -15.41
N GLU A 91 -0.22 -9.45 -16.54
CA GLU A 91 -1.13 -9.09 -17.65
C GLU A 91 -1.88 -10.29 -18.26
N VAL A 92 -1.24 -11.47 -18.27
CA VAL A 92 -1.81 -12.72 -18.81
C VAL A 92 -2.59 -13.53 -17.78
N GLN A 93 -2.62 -13.09 -16.53
CA GLN A 93 -3.30 -13.79 -15.44
C GLN A 93 -4.64 -13.12 -15.16
N GLU A 94 -5.73 -13.87 -15.20
CA GLU A 94 -6.99 -13.38 -14.69
C GLU A 94 -6.96 -13.32 -13.16
N GLY A 95 -7.38 -12.20 -12.58
CA GLY A 95 -7.44 -12.05 -11.14
C GLY A 95 -7.46 -10.61 -10.67
N ASN A 96 -7.42 -10.47 -9.34
CA ASN A 96 -7.36 -9.20 -8.65
C ASN A 96 -5.98 -9.03 -8.01
N ILE A 97 -5.46 -7.81 -8.03
CA ILE A 97 -4.25 -7.42 -7.30
C ILE A 97 -4.67 -6.54 -6.12
N LEU A 98 -4.20 -6.88 -4.93
CA LEU A 98 -4.40 -6.08 -3.73
C LEU A 98 -3.08 -5.42 -3.33
N LEU A 99 -2.99 -4.10 -3.50
CA LEU A 99 -1.88 -3.30 -3.00
C LEU A 99 -2.19 -2.83 -1.58
N ILE A 100 -1.32 -3.16 -0.63
CA ILE A 100 -1.44 -2.75 0.78
C ILE A 100 -0.24 -1.88 1.11
N GLY A 101 -0.51 -0.63 1.48
CA GLY A 101 0.50 0.34 1.83
C GLY A 101 -0.08 1.35 2.80
N HIS A 102 0.07 2.62 2.46
CA HIS A 102 -0.24 3.74 3.32
C HIS A 102 -1.44 4.56 2.82
N ALA A 103 -1.84 5.58 3.57
CA ALA A 103 -2.91 6.50 3.19
C ALA A 103 -2.67 7.12 1.79
N SER A 104 -1.41 7.43 1.48
CA SER A 104 -0.98 7.96 0.18
C SER A 104 -1.14 6.96 -0.97
N THR A 105 -0.93 5.65 -0.72
CA THR A 105 -0.96 4.59 -1.73
C THR A 105 -2.22 4.62 -2.58
N ILE A 106 -3.39 4.86 -1.95
CA ILE A 106 -4.68 4.98 -2.65
C ILE A 106 -4.63 6.04 -3.77
N GLU A 107 -3.99 7.17 -3.51
CA GLU A 107 -3.88 8.28 -4.46
C GLU A 107 -2.74 8.01 -5.47
N VAL A 108 -1.52 7.82 -5.00
CA VAL A 108 -0.33 7.84 -5.86
C VAL A 108 -0.24 6.61 -6.77
N CYS A 109 -0.79 5.47 -6.35
CA CYS A 109 -0.78 4.25 -7.16
C CYS A 109 -1.89 4.23 -8.22
N THR A 110 -2.96 5.04 -8.07
CA THR A 110 -4.13 4.96 -8.96
C THR A 110 -4.36 6.21 -9.80
N ARG A 111 -3.95 7.39 -9.34
CA ARG A 111 -4.22 8.68 -10.01
C ARG A 111 -3.77 8.70 -11.46
N GLN A 112 -2.50 8.37 -11.71
CA GLN A 112 -1.96 8.33 -13.07
C GLN A 112 -2.47 7.13 -13.87
N LEU A 113 -2.77 6.01 -13.19
CA LEU A 113 -3.32 4.82 -13.84
C LEU A 113 -4.68 5.12 -14.51
N ILE A 114 -5.53 5.92 -13.86
CA ILE A 114 -6.82 6.36 -14.41
C ILE A 114 -6.72 7.60 -15.32
N GLY A 115 -5.51 7.96 -15.77
CA GLY A 115 -5.26 9.10 -16.66
C GLY A 115 -5.26 10.48 -15.99
N GLY A 116 -5.30 10.53 -14.65
CA GLY A 116 -5.22 11.78 -13.90
C GLY A 116 -3.79 12.30 -13.77
N GLN A 117 -3.64 13.63 -13.72
CA GLN A 117 -2.35 14.26 -13.43
C GLN A 117 -2.02 14.19 -11.93
N PRO A 118 -0.73 14.04 -11.55
CA PRO A 118 -0.27 14.15 -10.16
C PRO A 118 -0.78 15.41 -9.47
N ARG A 119 -1.22 15.29 -8.21
CA ARG A 119 -1.74 16.42 -7.41
C ARG A 119 -0.69 16.89 -6.41
N VAL A 120 0.42 17.38 -6.98
CA VAL A 120 1.55 17.94 -6.22
C VAL A 120 1.07 19.08 -5.34
N ASN A 121 1.53 19.13 -4.09
CA ASN A 121 1.17 20.04 -2.99
C ASN A 121 -0.17 19.76 -2.28
N ASP A 122 -1.06 18.97 -2.89
CA ASP A 122 -2.35 18.61 -2.29
C ASP A 122 -2.31 17.27 -1.53
N LEU A 123 -1.27 16.46 -1.77
CA LEU A 123 -1.15 15.10 -1.25
C LEU A 123 -1.39 15.03 0.26
N LYS A 124 -0.78 15.93 1.03
CA LYS A 124 -0.94 15.99 2.50
C LYS A 124 -2.40 16.14 2.94
N PHE A 125 -3.20 16.91 2.21
CA PHE A 125 -4.61 17.14 2.55
C PHE A 125 -5.48 15.95 2.16
N LEU A 126 -5.10 15.24 1.11
CA LEU A 126 -5.77 14.03 0.66
C LEU A 126 -5.57 12.89 1.66
N VAL A 127 -4.33 12.65 2.10
CA VAL A 127 -4.02 11.53 3.02
C VAL A 127 -4.66 11.67 4.39
N LEU A 128 -4.83 12.91 4.88
CA LEU A 128 -5.53 13.18 6.15
C LEU A 128 -7.01 12.78 6.13
N ARG A 129 -7.59 12.57 4.93
CA ARG A 129 -8.98 12.14 4.74
C ARG A 129 -9.12 10.64 4.54
N VAL A 130 -8.04 9.86 4.69
CA VAL A 130 -8.02 8.42 4.47
C VAL A 130 -7.94 7.68 5.82
N PRO A 131 -9.07 7.19 6.37
CA PRO A 131 -9.07 6.33 7.54
C PRO A 131 -8.33 5.00 7.33
N PHE A 132 -8.01 4.32 8.42
CA PHE A 132 -7.50 2.95 8.36
C PHE A 132 -8.42 2.02 7.59
N LEU A 133 -7.83 1.08 6.85
CA LEU A 133 -8.52 0.11 5.98
C LEU A 133 -9.44 0.76 4.93
N SER A 134 -9.19 2.02 4.56
CA SER A 134 -9.80 2.60 3.36
C SER A 134 -9.36 1.81 2.13
N MET A 135 -10.29 1.62 1.20
CA MET A 135 -10.05 0.90 -0.04
C MET A 135 -10.45 1.77 -1.22
N HIS A 136 -9.57 1.82 -2.23
CA HIS A 136 -9.90 2.35 -3.53
C HIS A 136 -9.73 1.24 -4.57
N CYS A 137 -10.70 1.14 -5.48
CA CYS A 137 -10.75 0.10 -6.48
C CYS A 137 -10.69 0.74 -7.87
N VAL A 138 -9.88 0.15 -8.74
CA VAL A 138 -9.77 0.52 -10.15
C VAL A 138 -9.89 -0.75 -10.99
N THR A 139 -10.61 -0.67 -12.10
CA THR A 139 -10.84 -1.81 -12.99
C THR A 139 -10.48 -1.46 -14.43
N LYS A 140 -9.84 -2.41 -15.12
CA LYS A 140 -9.56 -2.32 -16.56
C LYS A 140 -10.86 -2.46 -17.33
N GLN A 141 -11.13 -1.50 -18.19
CA GLN A 141 -12.31 -1.43 -19.03
C GLN A 141 -12.06 -2.19 -20.36
N PRO A 142 -13.13 -2.50 -21.13
CA PRO A 142 -12.99 -3.13 -22.44
C PRO A 142 -12.17 -2.30 -23.45
N ASP A 143 -12.12 -0.97 -23.29
CA ASP A 143 -11.31 -0.07 -24.10
C ASP A 143 -9.82 -0.04 -23.70
N GLY A 144 -9.43 -0.86 -22.71
CA GLY A 144 -8.07 -0.95 -22.17
C GLY A 144 -7.73 0.11 -21.13
N THR A 145 -8.59 1.10 -20.90
CA THR A 145 -8.38 2.15 -19.88
C THR A 145 -8.68 1.64 -18.48
N TRP A 146 -8.09 2.27 -17.46
CA TRP A 146 -8.43 2.01 -16.06
C TRP A 146 -9.38 3.07 -15.55
N ARG A 147 -10.39 2.66 -14.79
CA ARG A 147 -11.36 3.58 -14.18
C ARG A 147 -11.63 3.21 -12.73
N ALA A 148 -11.93 4.21 -11.91
CA ALA A 148 -12.37 3.98 -10.55
C ALA A 148 -13.68 3.19 -10.53
N ALA A 149 -13.76 2.22 -9.63
CA ALA A 149 -14.93 1.38 -9.41
C ALA A 149 -15.34 1.41 -7.95
N LYS A 150 -16.58 1.00 -7.67
CA LYS A 150 -17.04 0.81 -6.30
C LYS A 150 -16.24 -0.33 -5.65
N PRO A 151 -15.62 -0.13 -4.47
CA PRO A 151 -14.97 -1.22 -3.75
C PRO A 151 -15.95 -2.37 -3.45
N PRO A 152 -15.48 -3.63 -3.45
CA PRO A 152 -16.33 -4.80 -3.21
C PRO A 152 -16.77 -4.95 -1.74
N ILE A 153 -16.27 -4.09 -0.84
CA ILE A 153 -16.59 -4.07 0.58
C ILE A 153 -17.14 -2.71 1.00
N SER A 154 -17.97 -2.70 2.03
CA SER A 154 -18.48 -1.46 2.63
C SER A 154 -17.38 -0.76 3.44
N PRO A 155 -17.38 0.58 3.50
CA PRO A 155 -16.49 1.33 4.39
C PRO A 155 -16.69 0.93 5.86
N ASN A 156 -15.60 0.89 6.62
CA ASN A 156 -15.65 0.70 8.07
C ASN A 156 -15.74 2.06 8.78
N LYS A 157 -16.55 2.15 9.84
CA LYS A 157 -16.61 3.29 10.74
C LYS A 157 -16.81 2.78 12.17
N HIS A 158 -15.92 3.18 13.08
CA HIS A 158 -16.06 2.97 14.51
C HIS A 158 -15.76 4.26 15.28
N ALA A 159 -16.27 4.38 16.51
CA ALA A 159 -15.98 5.52 17.37
C ALA A 159 -14.56 5.42 17.96
N ALA A 160 -14.03 6.56 18.40
CA ALA A 160 -12.87 6.58 19.27
C ALA A 160 -13.25 5.99 20.64
N VAL A 161 -12.33 5.27 21.26
CA VAL A 161 -12.49 4.74 22.62
C VAL A 161 -11.47 5.45 23.49
N GLU A 162 -11.95 6.28 24.41
CA GLU A 162 -11.09 6.99 25.37
C GLU A 162 -10.52 6.01 26.40
N PRO A 163 -9.25 6.18 26.83
CA PRO A 163 -8.69 5.40 27.92
C PRO A 163 -9.49 5.59 29.21
N PHE A 164 -9.88 4.48 29.84
CA PHE A 164 -10.54 4.51 31.13
C PHE A 164 -9.51 4.67 32.27
N ASP A 165 -9.58 5.77 33.03
CA ASP A 165 -8.83 5.93 34.27
C ASP A 165 -9.66 5.50 35.48
N TRP A 166 -9.36 4.31 35.98
CA TRP A 166 -10.04 3.72 37.14
C TRP A 166 -9.84 4.52 38.44
N ARG A 167 -8.83 5.40 38.52
CA ARG A 167 -8.54 6.22 39.72
C ARG A 167 -9.60 7.31 39.95
N PHE A 168 -10.46 7.58 38.98
CA PHE A 168 -11.56 8.54 39.11
C PHE A 168 -12.52 8.21 40.28
N PHE A 169 -12.64 6.93 40.65
CA PHE A 169 -13.54 6.48 41.72
C PHE A 169 -12.89 6.43 43.12
N ARG A 170 -11.69 6.99 43.29
CA ARG A 170 -10.95 7.00 44.57
C ARG A 170 -11.02 8.34 45.28
#